data_AF-A0A3D0G3K0-F1
#
_entry.id   AF-A0A3D0G3K0-F1
#
_cell.length_a   1.000
_cell.length_b   1.000
_cell.length_c   1.000
_cell.angle_alpha   90.00
_cell.angle_beta   90.00
_cell.angle_gamma   90.00
#
_symmetry.space_group_name_H-M   'P 1'
#
loop_
_entity.id
_entity.type
_entity.pdbx_description
1 polymer ?
#
loop_
_entity_poly.entity_id
_entity_poly.type
_entity_poly.pdbx_seq_one_letter_code
_entity_poly.pdbx_strand_id
1 'polypeptide(L)'
;MSKKPSFSALMHRPHLKVVRMLGYVLTLGTQDAWWGLVPVLMARLTVKERAALAFMSLKALDRDDATMTAEAALCAGAGQPQAPLFGFMDQAAFWADMADPEELEAYCLASFNAMPRGRQAAFLDHVQGRQAA
;
A
#
# COMPACT_ATOMS: atom_id res chain seq x y z
N MET A 1 -13.26 -5.83 51.03
CA MET A 1 -13.46 -6.32 49.63
C MET A 1 -12.10 -6.29 48.93
N SER A 2 -11.54 -7.45 48.56
CA SER A 2 -10.29 -7.51 47.82
C SER A 2 -10.53 -7.04 46.37
N LYS A 3 -9.82 -5.99 45.92
CA LYS A 3 -9.89 -5.55 44.52
C LYS A 3 -9.35 -6.69 43.65
N LYS A 4 -10.20 -7.28 42.80
CA LYS A 4 -9.74 -8.22 41.78
C LYS A 4 -8.66 -7.53 40.95
N PRO A 5 -7.50 -8.18 40.69
CA PRO A 5 -6.48 -7.57 39.86
C PRO A 5 -7.09 -7.29 38.49
N SER A 6 -6.96 -6.03 38.04
CA SER A 6 -7.32 -5.66 36.67
C SER A 6 -6.49 -6.51 35.72
N PHE A 7 -7.08 -7.00 34.63
CA PHE A 7 -6.35 -7.73 33.58
C PHE A 7 -5.12 -6.94 33.10
N SER A 8 -5.18 -5.61 33.12
CA SER A 8 -4.04 -4.75 32.80
C SER A 8 -2.85 -4.91 33.74
N ALA A 9 -3.06 -5.29 35.00
CA ALA A 9 -1.98 -5.54 35.96
C ALA A 9 -1.19 -6.82 35.66
N LEU A 10 -1.76 -7.73 34.84
CA LEU A 10 -1.14 -8.99 34.43
C LEU A 10 -0.39 -8.88 33.10
N MET A 11 -0.54 -7.78 32.37
CA MET A 11 0.07 -7.60 31.05
C MET A 11 1.49 -7.02 31.15
N HIS A 12 2.37 -7.44 30.24
CA HIS A 12 3.67 -6.82 30.11
C HIS A 12 3.54 -5.35 29.68
N ARG A 13 4.42 -4.49 30.22
CA ARG A 13 4.42 -3.06 29.94
C ARG A 13 4.44 -2.69 28.44
N PRO A 14 5.20 -3.39 27.56
CA PRO A 14 5.14 -3.11 26.13
C PRO A 14 3.76 -3.37 25.52
N HIS A 15 3.10 -4.47 25.90
CA HIS A 15 1.76 -4.82 25.42
C HIS A 15 0.70 -3.80 25.87
N LEU A 16 0.78 -3.31 27.12
CA LEU A 16 -0.11 -2.26 27.60
C LEU A 16 -0.03 -0.96 26.78
N LYS A 17 1.17 -0.60 26.30
CA LYS A 17 1.35 0.57 25.44
C LYS A 17 0.67 0.37 24.09
N VAL A 18 0.73 -0.83 23.53
CA VAL A 18 0.05 -1.18 22.27
C VAL A 18 -1.47 -1.12 22.43
N VAL A 19 -2.01 -1.73 23.49
CA VAL A 19 -3.46 -1.69 23.77
C VAL A 19 -3.95 -0.26 23.91
N ARG A 20 -3.22 0.59 24.64
CA ARG A 20 -3.58 2.00 24.81
C ARG A 20 -3.52 2.76 23.49
N MET A 21 -2.46 2.54 22.69
CA MET A 21 -2.34 3.18 21.38
C MET A 21 -3.50 2.76 20.46
N LEU A 22 -3.82 1.47 20.40
CA LEU A 22 -4.92 0.96 19.60
C LEU A 22 -6.25 1.60 20.02
N GLY A 23 -6.50 1.77 21.31
CA GLY A 23 -7.67 2.49 21.82
C GLY A 23 -7.74 3.94 21.33
N TYR A 24 -6.62 4.66 21.32
CA TYR A 24 -6.57 6.03 20.78
C TYR A 24 -6.82 6.08 19.28
N VAL A 25 -6.18 5.20 18.51
CA VAL A 25 -6.33 5.16 17.06
C VAL A 25 -7.76 4.86 16.66
N LEU A 26 -8.40 3.90 17.32
CA LEU A 26 -9.83 3.58 17.12
C LEU A 26 -10.74 4.76 17.50
N THR A 27 -10.41 5.51 18.56
CA THR A 27 -11.21 6.66 19.02
C THR A 27 -11.09 7.85 18.08
N LEU A 28 -9.88 8.12 17.56
CA LEU A 28 -9.63 9.24 16.66
C LEU A 28 -10.12 8.96 15.24
N GLY A 29 -9.98 7.72 14.76
CA GLY A 29 -10.46 7.29 13.44
C GLY A 29 -9.79 7.97 12.25
N THR A 30 -8.72 8.76 12.46
CA THR A 30 -8.01 9.46 11.38
C THR A 30 -6.90 8.60 10.79
N GLN A 31 -6.61 8.81 9.51
CA GLN A 31 -5.50 8.16 8.81
C GLN A 31 -4.16 8.40 9.52
N ASP A 32 -3.88 9.63 9.95
CA ASP A 32 -2.64 9.95 10.68
C ASP A 32 -2.50 9.19 12.00
N ALA A 33 -3.61 8.98 12.72
CA ALA A 33 -3.58 8.18 13.95
C ALA A 33 -3.23 6.72 13.64
N TRP A 34 -3.78 6.15 12.56
CA TRP A 34 -3.43 4.82 12.09
C TRP A 34 -1.96 4.70 11.68
N TRP A 35 -1.41 5.68 10.97
CA TRP A 35 0.03 5.71 10.66
C TRP A 35 0.91 5.80 11.91
N GLY A 36 0.48 6.55 12.92
CA GLY A 36 1.15 6.62 14.23
C GLY A 36 1.21 5.29 14.99
N LEU A 37 0.37 4.30 14.65
CA LEU A 37 0.39 2.97 15.27
C LEU A 37 1.62 2.16 14.87
N VAL A 38 2.08 2.29 13.62
CA VAL A 38 3.18 1.51 13.03
C VAL A 38 4.47 1.57 13.88
N PRO A 39 5.03 2.75 14.21
CA PRO A 39 6.24 2.82 15.03
C PRO A 39 6.04 2.26 16.45
N VAL A 40 4.82 2.33 17.01
CA VAL A 40 4.51 1.75 18.32
C VAL A 40 4.55 0.23 18.27
N LEU A 41 3.96 -0.39 17.23
CA LEU A 41 4.03 -1.84 17.04
C LEU A 41 5.47 -2.30 16.83
N MET A 42 6.27 -1.58 16.04
CA MET A 42 7.68 -1.89 15.80
C MET A 42 8.51 -1.84 17.08
N ALA A 43 8.28 -0.84 17.94
CA ALA A 43 9.07 -0.60 19.13
C ALA A 43 8.63 -1.41 20.37
N ARG A 44 7.47 -2.08 20.33
CA ARG A 44 6.87 -2.73 21.51
C ARG A 44 6.52 -4.19 21.32
N LEU A 45 6.36 -4.65 20.08
CA LEU A 45 6.11 -6.06 19.76
C LEU A 45 7.32 -6.67 19.09
N THR A 46 7.49 -7.97 19.27
CA THR A 46 8.41 -8.80 18.49
C THR A 46 7.90 -8.97 17.06
N VAL A 47 8.77 -9.42 16.15
CA VAL A 47 8.38 -9.76 14.77
C VAL A 47 7.27 -10.82 14.77
N LYS A 48 7.40 -11.85 15.62
CA LYS A 48 6.40 -12.93 15.74
C LYS A 48 5.04 -12.42 16.19
N GLU A 49 5.00 -11.53 17.18
CA GLU A 49 3.75 -10.91 17.65
C GLU A 49 3.11 -10.02 16.59
N ARG A 50 3.91 -9.24 15.83
CA ARG A 50 3.38 -8.43 14.71
C ARG A 50 2.81 -9.30 13.59
N ALA A 51 3.51 -10.35 13.21
CA ALA A 51 3.05 -11.28 12.17
C ALA A 51 1.75 -11.99 12.60
N ALA A 52 1.67 -12.44 13.86
CA ALA A 52 0.45 -13.04 14.40
C ALA A 52 -0.70 -12.04 14.43
N LEU A 53 -0.46 -10.79 14.84
CA LEU A 53 -1.47 -9.73 14.83
C LEU A 53 -1.97 -9.46 13.40
N ALA A 54 -1.07 -9.27 12.43
CA ALA A 54 -1.44 -9.04 11.03
C ALA A 54 -2.27 -10.19 10.46
N PHE A 55 -1.85 -11.44 10.71
CA PHE A 55 -2.58 -12.62 10.28
C PHE A 55 -3.99 -12.68 10.88
N MET A 56 -4.12 -12.45 12.20
CA MET A 56 -5.43 -12.46 12.86
C MET A 56 -6.33 -11.31 12.40
N SER A 57 -5.77 -10.13 12.11
CA SER A 57 -6.52 -9.00 11.54
C SER A 57 -7.06 -9.35 10.15
N LEU A 58 -6.26 -9.95 9.27
CA LEU A 58 -6.73 -10.41 7.96
C LEU A 58 -7.80 -11.51 8.07
N LYS A 59 -7.66 -12.42 9.04
CA LYS A 59 -8.66 -13.48 9.30
C LYS A 59 -10.00 -12.97 9.83
N ALA A 60 -10.06 -11.74 10.33
CA ALA A 60 -11.27 -11.11 10.83
C ALA A 60 -12.08 -10.38 9.74
N LEU A 61 -11.51 -10.22 8.54
CA LEU A 61 -12.18 -9.67 7.36
C LEU A 61 -12.82 -10.79 6.54
N ASP A 62 -13.77 -10.43 5.67
CA ASP A 62 -14.17 -11.35 4.60
C ASP A 62 -13.03 -11.54 3.58
N ARG A 63 -13.23 -12.46 2.64
CA ARG A 63 -12.16 -12.84 1.70
C ARG A 63 -11.73 -11.69 0.81
N ASP A 64 -12.67 -10.87 0.35
CA ASP A 64 -12.40 -9.83 -0.64
C ASP A 64 -11.71 -8.66 0.06
N ASP A 65 -12.23 -8.24 1.22
CA ASP A 65 -11.61 -7.21 2.06
C ASP A 65 -10.21 -7.64 2.55
N ALA A 66 -10.02 -8.91 2.92
CA ALA A 66 -8.72 -9.43 3.32
C ALA A 66 -7.71 -9.38 2.17
N THR A 67 -8.15 -9.75 0.95
CA THR A 67 -7.31 -9.70 -0.25
C THR A 67 -6.92 -8.26 -0.57
N MET A 68 -7.90 -7.37 -0.69
CA MET A 68 -7.67 -5.96 -0.99
C MET A 68 -6.79 -5.28 0.06
N THR A 69 -7.00 -5.57 1.35
CA THR A 69 -6.18 -5.03 2.43
C THR A 69 -4.74 -5.55 2.36
N ALA A 70 -4.54 -6.84 2.07
CA ALA A 70 -3.21 -7.42 1.93
C ALA A 70 -2.48 -6.85 0.71
N GLU A 71 -3.15 -6.69 -0.43
CA GLU A 71 -2.60 -6.06 -1.63
C GLU A 71 -2.23 -4.61 -1.35
N ALA A 72 -3.14 -3.80 -0.77
CA ALA A 72 -2.86 -2.41 -0.43
C ALA A 72 -1.70 -2.26 0.59
N ALA A 73 -1.49 -3.23 1.47
CA ALA A 73 -0.42 -3.21 2.46
C ALA A 73 0.94 -3.74 1.94
N LEU A 74 0.94 -4.57 0.89
CA LEU A 74 2.11 -5.30 0.41
C LEU A 74 2.58 -4.87 -0.98
N CYS A 75 1.66 -4.47 -1.85
CA CYS A 75 1.96 -3.99 -3.18
C CYS A 75 2.25 -2.50 -3.13
N ALA A 76 3.46 -2.13 -3.54
CA ALA A 76 3.75 -0.81 -4.06
C ALA A 76 3.80 -0.96 -5.59
N GLY A 77 3.01 -0.16 -6.29
CA GLY A 77 3.04 -0.09 -7.74
C GLY A 77 2.19 -1.11 -8.51
N ALA A 78 2.18 -0.97 -9.84
CA ALA A 78 1.43 -1.81 -10.77
C ALA A 78 2.01 -3.23 -10.93
N GLY A 79 3.25 -3.46 -10.46
CA GLY A 79 3.97 -4.71 -10.69
C GLY A 79 4.36 -4.90 -12.16
N GLN A 80 4.62 -6.16 -12.57
CA GLN A 80 5.03 -6.46 -13.94
C GLN A 80 3.84 -6.36 -14.91
N PRO A 81 4.05 -5.85 -16.15
CA PRO A 81 3.03 -5.91 -17.18
C PRO A 81 2.56 -7.35 -17.40
N GLN A 82 1.23 -7.54 -17.48
CA GLN A 82 0.64 -8.84 -17.78
C GLN A 82 0.97 -9.26 -19.23
N ALA A 83 0.51 -10.42 -19.72
CA ALA A 83 0.58 -10.73 -21.16
C ALA A 83 -0.58 -10.05 -21.91
N PRO A 84 -0.36 -9.48 -23.11
CA PRO A 84 -1.40 -8.70 -23.79
C PRO A 84 -2.51 -9.62 -24.29
N LEU A 85 -3.76 -9.29 -23.99
CA LEU A 85 -4.92 -10.09 -24.41
C LEU A 85 -5.42 -9.69 -25.81
N PHE A 86 -5.44 -8.39 -26.11
CA PHE A 86 -5.88 -7.87 -27.43
C PHE A 86 -4.77 -7.09 -28.15
N GLY A 87 -3.84 -6.47 -27.42
CA GLY A 87 -2.71 -5.73 -27.97
C GLY A 87 -1.82 -5.09 -26.90
N PHE A 88 -0.79 -4.37 -27.33
CA PHE A 88 0.15 -3.72 -26.41
C PHE A 88 -0.40 -2.42 -25.81
N MET A 89 -1.31 -1.71 -26.52
CA MET A 89 -1.84 -0.43 -26.05
C MET A 89 -2.94 -0.56 -24.98
N ASP A 90 -3.83 -1.53 -25.12
CA ASP A 90 -4.84 -1.87 -24.08
C ASP A 90 -4.16 -2.31 -22.80
N GLN A 91 -3.13 -3.14 -22.93
CA GLN A 91 -2.31 -3.52 -21.79
C GLN A 91 -1.57 -2.34 -21.17
N ALA A 92 -0.93 -1.49 -21.98
CA ALA A 92 -0.19 -0.34 -21.46
C ALA A 92 -1.11 0.65 -20.73
N ALA A 93 -2.34 0.83 -21.20
CA ALA A 93 -3.35 1.65 -20.53
C ALA A 93 -3.77 1.04 -19.19
N PHE A 94 -4.08 -0.27 -19.16
CA PHE A 94 -4.44 -0.97 -17.92
C PHE A 94 -3.32 -0.90 -16.87
N TRP A 95 -2.06 -1.09 -17.29
CA TRP A 95 -0.91 -0.96 -16.40
C TRP A 95 -0.76 0.48 -15.88
N ALA A 96 -0.88 1.47 -16.76
CA ALA A 96 -0.76 2.89 -16.41
C ALA A 96 -1.83 3.35 -15.40
N ASP A 97 -3.05 2.80 -15.47
CA ASP A 97 -4.13 3.10 -14.53
C ASP A 97 -3.84 2.59 -13.10
N MET A 98 -3.03 1.53 -12.96
CA MET A 98 -2.70 0.93 -11.66
C MET A 98 -1.31 1.31 -11.13
N ALA A 99 -0.48 1.96 -11.94
CA ALA A 99 0.90 2.27 -11.60
C ALA A 99 0.99 3.37 -10.54
N ASP A 100 1.96 3.24 -9.62
CA ASP A 100 2.28 4.35 -8.73
C ASP A 100 2.80 5.54 -9.57
N PRO A 101 2.57 6.80 -9.14
CA PRO A 101 2.96 7.97 -9.94
C PRO A 101 4.44 7.98 -10.34
N GLU A 102 5.33 7.57 -9.43
CA GLU A 102 6.78 7.47 -9.70
C GLU A 102 7.10 6.38 -10.73
N GLU A 103 6.41 5.24 -10.68
CA GLU A 103 6.57 4.16 -11.66
C GLU A 103 6.08 4.60 -13.04
N LEU A 104 4.92 5.27 -13.10
CA LEU A 104 4.33 5.75 -14.34
C LEU A 104 5.29 6.69 -15.08
N GLU A 105 5.87 7.66 -14.36
CA GLU A 105 6.85 8.60 -14.92
C GLU A 105 8.12 7.90 -15.37
N ALA A 106 8.67 7.01 -14.53
CA ALA A 106 9.89 6.27 -14.84
C ALA A 106 9.74 5.38 -16.08
N TYR A 107 8.65 4.62 -16.17
CA TYR A 107 8.38 3.72 -17.29
C TYR A 107 8.06 4.49 -18.57
N CYS A 108 7.35 5.62 -18.47
CA CYS A 108 7.10 6.51 -19.62
C CYS A 108 8.42 7.01 -20.21
N LEU A 109 9.30 7.57 -19.37
CA LEU A 109 10.58 8.11 -19.80
C LEU A 109 11.52 7.01 -20.35
N ALA A 110 11.61 5.87 -19.67
CA ALA A 110 12.42 4.74 -20.12
C ALA A 110 11.95 4.20 -21.48
N SER A 111 10.63 4.05 -21.65
CA SER A 111 10.02 3.60 -22.91
C SER A 111 10.28 4.59 -24.04
N PHE A 112 10.15 5.89 -23.80
CA PHE A 112 10.48 6.94 -24.77
C PHE A 112 11.96 6.92 -25.17
N ASN A 113 12.87 6.86 -24.19
CA ASN A 113 14.32 6.86 -24.42
C ASN A 113 14.79 5.63 -25.22
N ALA A 114 14.12 4.48 -25.07
CA ALA A 114 14.43 3.26 -25.81
C ALA A 114 13.97 3.31 -27.29
N MET A 115 13.09 4.25 -27.67
CA MET A 115 12.62 4.37 -29.05
C MET A 115 13.73 4.86 -29.99
N PRO A 116 13.73 4.48 -31.28
CA PRO A 116 14.59 5.10 -32.28
C PRO A 116 14.33 6.61 -32.39
N ARG A 117 15.36 7.42 -32.68
CA ARG A 117 15.26 8.89 -32.73
C ARG A 117 14.11 9.43 -33.62
N GLY A 118 13.87 8.80 -34.77
CA GLY A 118 12.74 9.18 -35.64
C GLY A 118 11.38 8.95 -35.00
N ARG A 119 11.24 7.89 -34.18
CA ARG A 119 10.02 7.61 -33.41
C ARG A 119 9.86 8.51 -32.21
N GLN A 120 10.96 8.90 -31.54
CA GLN A 120 10.94 9.91 -30.49
C GLN A 120 10.40 11.25 -31.03
N ALA A 121 10.89 11.70 -32.20
CA ALA A 121 10.42 12.93 -32.83
C ALA A 121 8.92 12.87 -33.18
N ALA A 122 8.46 11.78 -33.78
CA ALA A 122 7.04 11.59 -34.09
C ALA A 122 6.16 11.53 -32.84
N PHE A 123 6.66 10.94 -31.74
CA PHE A 123 5.94 10.93 -30.47
C PHE A 123 5.79 12.34 -29.90
N LEU A 124 6.87 13.13 -29.90
CA LEU A 124 6.85 14.53 -29.44
C LEU A 124 5.87 15.38 -30.25
N ASP A 125 5.87 15.25 -31.58
CA ASP A 125 4.93 15.94 -32.47
C ASP A 125 3.48 15.58 -32.13
N HIS A 126 3.17 14.30 -31.90
CA HIS A 126 1.84 13.85 -31.51
C HIS A 126 1.35 14.42 -30.17
N VAL A 127 2.20 14.42 -29.13
CA VAL A 127 1.80 14.92 -27.81
C VAL A 127 1.72 16.45 -27.76
N GLN A 128 2.58 17.15 -28.50
CA GLN A 128 2.53 18.61 -28.63
C GLN A 128 1.36 19.07 -29.51
N GLY A 129 1.04 18.34 -30.58
CA GLY A 129 -0.09 18.61 -31.45
C GLY A 129 -1.46 18.48 -30.75
N ARG A 130 -1.57 17.63 -29.73
CA ARG A 130 -2.78 17.55 -28.88
C ARG A 130 -3.00 18.75 -27.96
N GLN A 131 -1.97 19.53 -27.63
CA GLN A 131 -2.15 20.77 -26.84
C GLN A 131 -2.76 21.92 -27.66
N ALA A 132 -2.81 21.78 -28.98
CA ALA A 132 -3.31 22.81 -29.90
C ALA A 132 -4.76 22.57 -30.38
N ALA A 133 -5.44 21.52 -29.92
CA ALA A 133 -6.79 21.11 -30.32
C ALA A 133 -7.79 21.18 -29.16
#